data_AF-A0A444IW86-F1
#
_entry.id   AF-A0A444IW86-F1
#
_cell.length_a   1.000
_cell.length_b   1.000
_cell.length_c   1.000
_cell.angle_alpha   90.00
_cell.angle_beta   90.00
_cell.angle_gamma   90.00
#
_symmetry.space_group_name_H-M   'P 1'
#
loop_
_entity.id
_entity.type
_entity.pdbx_description
1 polymer ?
#
loop_
_entity_poly.entity_id
_entity_poly.type
_entity_poly.pdbx_seq_one_letter_code
_entity_poly.pdbx_strand_id
1 'polypeptide(L)'
;MQLQISHMIHGRGMLFSADMCKNFAGTIQQKLGRANKVRQHRHRYWILRYLEELVGKSVSALVVSHGPKRVSLLLLDCLFDIDLSANSSFPVEPGDTVNVRISKVDALDNTLRVDW
;
A
#
# COMPACT_ATOMS: atom_id res chain seq x y z
N MET A 1 14.77 -20.42 -14.10
CA MET A 1 14.12 -21.63 -14.66
C MET A 1 14.58 -21.94 -16.09
N GLN A 2 14.61 -20.97 -17.01
CA GLN A 2 15.01 -21.20 -18.41
C GLN A 2 16.35 -21.94 -18.58
N LEU A 3 17.40 -21.55 -17.83
CA LEU A 3 18.71 -22.22 -17.89
C LEU A 3 18.67 -23.69 -17.43
N GLN A 4 17.92 -23.99 -16.36
CA GLN A 4 17.74 -25.35 -15.84
C GLN A 4 17.03 -26.25 -16.86
N ILE A 5 15.94 -25.73 -17.46
CA ILE A 5 15.16 -26.45 -18.47
C ILE A 5 16.02 -26.72 -19.72
N SER A 6 16.78 -25.73 -20.18
CA SER A 6 17.68 -25.89 -21.32
C SER A 6 18.72 -26.99 -21.07
N HIS A 7 19.37 -27.01 -19.90
CA HIS A 7 20.36 -28.05 -19.57
C HIS A 7 19.77 -29.46 -19.56
N MET A 8 18.56 -29.60 -19.03
CA MET A 8 17.85 -30.88 -18.98
C MET A 8 17.50 -31.38 -20.39
N ILE A 9 16.99 -30.51 -21.27
CA ILE A 9 16.67 -30.86 -22.67
C ILE A 9 17.92 -31.31 -23.44
N HIS A 10 19.07 -30.70 -23.18
CA HIS A 10 20.34 -31.06 -23.84
C HIS A 10 21.05 -32.26 -23.20
N GLY A 11 20.41 -33.00 -22.29
CA GLY A 11 20.99 -34.19 -21.65
C GLY A 11 22.18 -33.90 -20.70
N ARG A 12 22.38 -32.64 -20.30
CA ARG A 12 23.49 -32.23 -19.42
C ARG A 12 23.15 -32.37 -17.92
N GLY A 13 22.01 -32.96 -17.60
CA GLY A 13 21.53 -33.13 -16.23
C GLY A 13 21.07 -31.82 -15.57
N MET A 14 20.95 -31.84 -14.24
CA MET A 14 20.56 -30.67 -13.45
C MET A 14 21.72 -29.65 -13.37
N LEU A 15 21.48 -28.43 -13.85
CA LEU A 15 22.48 -27.35 -13.81
C LEU A 15 22.70 -26.82 -12.38
N PHE A 16 21.62 -26.59 -11.63
CA PHE A 16 21.66 -26.11 -10.25
C PHE A 16 21.16 -27.20 -9.29
N SER A 17 21.83 -27.31 -8.14
CA SER A 17 21.43 -28.19 -7.03
C SER A 17 20.25 -27.59 -6.26
N ALA A 18 19.59 -28.43 -5.45
CA ALA A 18 18.50 -27.99 -4.60
C ALA A 18 18.92 -26.86 -3.64
N ASP A 19 20.11 -26.95 -3.05
CA ASP A 19 20.61 -25.94 -2.12
C ASP A 19 20.96 -24.63 -2.81
N MET A 20 21.52 -24.69 -4.03
CA MET A 20 21.71 -23.49 -4.86
C MET A 20 20.38 -22.81 -5.18
N CYS A 21 19.36 -23.58 -5.59
CA CYS A 21 18.03 -23.06 -5.87
C CYS A 21 17.40 -22.39 -4.64
N LYS A 22 17.54 -22.97 -3.45
CA LYS A 22 17.08 -22.36 -2.19
C LYS A 22 17.78 -21.04 -1.90
N ASN A 23 19.11 -20.99 -2.08
CA ASN A 23 19.88 -19.76 -1.89
C ASN A 23 19.49 -18.65 -2.89
N PHE A 24 19.24 -19.01 -4.16
CA PHE A 24 18.74 -18.08 -5.17
C PHE A 24 17.35 -17.55 -4.80
N ALA A 25 16.44 -18.43 -4.39
CA ALA A 25 15.10 -18.04 -3.97
C ALA A 25 15.14 -17.03 -2.82
N GLY A 26 15.94 -17.30 -1.77
CA GLY A 26 16.11 -16.38 -0.64
C GLY A 26 16.66 -15.01 -1.07
N THR A 27 17.68 -15.01 -1.93
CA THR A 27 18.27 -13.76 -2.44
C THR A 27 17.27 -12.97 -3.28
N ILE A 28 16.55 -13.63 -4.19
CA ILE A 28 15.54 -13.01 -5.05
C ILE A 28 14.42 -12.42 -4.20
N GLN A 29 13.89 -13.17 -3.23
CA GLN A 29 12.84 -12.69 -2.33
C GLN A 29 13.28 -11.44 -1.55
N GLN A 30 14.50 -11.43 -1.01
CA GLN A 30 15.03 -10.27 -0.31
C GLN A 30 15.13 -9.04 -1.23
N LYS A 31 15.64 -9.21 -2.45
CA LYS A 31 15.79 -8.11 -3.41
C LYS A 31 14.43 -7.60 -3.90
N LEU A 32 13.50 -8.49 -4.21
CA LEU A 32 12.12 -8.14 -4.56
C LEU A 32 11.43 -7.40 -3.42
N GLY A 33 11.61 -7.85 -2.17
CA GLY A 33 11.08 -7.15 -1.00
C GLY A 33 11.56 -5.70 -0.91
N ARG A 34 12.85 -5.45 -1.16
CA ARG A 34 13.40 -4.09 -1.20
C ARG A 34 12.84 -3.27 -2.35
N ALA A 35 12.77 -3.83 -3.55
CA ALA A 35 12.22 -3.15 -4.73
C ALA A 35 10.73 -2.79 -4.53
N ASN A 36 9.94 -3.70 -3.96
CA ASN A 36 8.53 -3.48 -3.67
C ASN A 36 8.32 -2.37 -2.63
N LYS A 37 9.16 -2.30 -1.58
CA LYS A 37 9.12 -1.18 -0.62
C LYS A 37 9.34 0.17 -1.32
N VAL A 38 10.36 0.28 -2.16
CA VAL A 38 10.62 1.52 -2.92
C VAL A 38 9.46 1.86 -3.85
N ARG A 39 8.88 0.86 -4.52
CA ARG A 39 7.70 1.05 -5.37
C ARG A 39 6.50 1.55 -4.58
N GLN A 40 6.24 0.96 -3.41
CA GLN A 40 5.15 1.38 -2.52
C GLN A 40 5.36 2.80 -2.00
N HIS A 41 6.58 3.14 -1.56
CA HIS A 41 6.90 4.51 -1.14
C HIS A 41 6.71 5.53 -2.27
N ARG A 42 7.16 5.20 -3.49
CA ARG A 42 6.96 6.08 -4.65
C ARG A 42 5.48 6.25 -4.98
N HIS A 43 4.70 5.18 -4.95
CA HIS A 43 3.26 5.25 -5.22
C HIS A 43 2.57 6.15 -4.19
N ARG A 44 2.85 5.92 -2.90
CA ARG A 44 2.30 6.73 -1.82
C ARG A 44 2.73 8.19 -1.92
N TYR A 45 4.00 8.46 -2.25
CA TYR A 45 4.49 9.83 -2.47
C TYR A 45 3.65 10.60 -3.48
N TRP A 46 3.35 10.00 -4.64
CA TRP A 46 2.56 10.68 -5.67
C TRP A 46 1.11 10.92 -5.27
N ILE A 47 0.51 10.01 -4.49
CA ILE A 47 -0.83 10.22 -3.92
C ILE A 47 -0.79 11.38 -2.92
N LEU A 48 0.20 11.42 -2.02
CA LEU A 48 0.32 12.53 -1.08
C LEU A 48 0.58 13.86 -1.79
N ARG A 49 1.41 13.89 -2.85
CA ARG A 49 1.62 15.07 -3.69
C ARG A 49 0.33 15.59 -4.31
N TYR A 50 -0.56 14.70 -4.76
CA TYR A 50 -1.89 15.08 -5.22
C TYR A 50 -2.75 15.65 -4.09
N LEU A 51 -2.74 15.01 -2.91
CA LEU A 51 -3.53 15.45 -1.75
C LEU A 51 -3.05 16.79 -1.15
N GLU A 52 -1.79 17.19 -1.36
CA GLU A 52 -1.27 18.50 -0.92
C GLU A 52 -2.08 19.68 -1.50
N GLU A 53 -2.59 19.56 -2.73
CA GLU A 53 -3.44 20.58 -3.37
C GLU A 53 -4.87 20.62 -2.81
N LEU A 54 -5.21 19.63 -1.97
CA LEU A 54 -6.51 19.47 -1.33
C LEU A 54 -6.49 19.80 0.17
N VAL A 55 -5.36 20.25 0.70
CA VAL A 55 -5.27 20.70 2.10
C VAL A 55 -6.31 21.79 2.38
N GLY A 56 -7.06 21.60 3.46
CA GLY A 56 -8.16 22.44 3.89
C GLY A 56 -9.52 22.09 3.30
N LYS A 57 -9.57 21.29 2.23
CA LYS A 57 -10.82 20.88 1.55
C LYS A 57 -11.41 19.62 2.17
N SER A 58 -12.71 19.46 2.01
CA SER A 58 -13.42 18.22 2.31
C SER A 58 -13.41 17.32 1.07
N VAL A 59 -13.08 16.05 1.28
CA VAL A 59 -13.04 15.01 0.24
C VAL A 59 -13.94 13.85 0.65
N SER A 60 -14.48 13.16 -0.34
CA SER A 60 -15.39 12.04 -0.11
C SER A 60 -14.62 10.76 0.22
N ALA A 61 -15.07 10.05 1.25
CA ALA A 61 -14.48 8.81 1.73
C ALA A 61 -15.56 7.77 2.03
N LEU A 62 -15.30 6.52 1.66
CA LEU A 62 -16.16 5.39 1.96
C LEU A 62 -15.71 4.73 3.26
N VAL A 63 -16.64 4.46 4.16
CA VAL A 63 -16.39 3.66 5.37
C VAL A 63 -16.26 2.20 4.99
N VAL A 64 -15.05 1.65 5.14
CA VAL A 64 -14.75 0.24 4.84
C VAL A 64 -15.01 -0.64 6.04
N SER A 65 -14.60 -0.19 7.23
CA SER A 65 -14.82 -0.92 8.48
C SER A 65 -14.84 0.00 9.68
N HIS A 66 -15.66 -0.36 10.68
CA HIS A 66 -15.78 0.37 11.93
C HIS A 66 -15.29 -0.49 13.10
N GLY A 67 -14.12 -0.16 13.65
CA GLY A 67 -13.58 -0.75 14.86
C GLY A 67 -13.88 0.08 16.11
N PRO A 68 -13.60 -0.43 17.32
CA PRO A 68 -13.97 0.24 18.58
C PRO A 68 -13.20 1.56 18.84
N LYS A 69 -12.02 1.75 18.22
CA LYS A 69 -11.20 2.97 18.38
C LYS A 69 -10.91 3.69 17.08
N ARG A 70 -11.05 3.00 15.94
CA ARG A 70 -10.69 3.51 14.63
C ARG A 70 -11.71 3.10 13.59
N VAL A 71 -11.92 3.99 12.64
CA VAL A 71 -12.73 3.77 11.46
C VAL A 71 -11.78 3.80 10.26
N SER A 72 -11.77 2.72 9.49
CA SER A 72 -11.01 2.65 8.25
C SER A 72 -11.87 3.16 7.10
N LEU A 73 -11.33 4.11 6.37
CA LEU A 73 -12.00 4.81 5.28
C LEU A 73 -11.16 4.69 4.01
N LEU A 74 -11.81 4.75 2.86
CA LEU A 74 -11.19 4.78 1.55
C LEU A 74 -11.51 6.11 0.87
N LEU A 75 -10.49 6.94 0.61
CA LEU A 75 -10.66 8.15 -0.21
C LEU A 75 -11.06 7.76 -1.63
N LEU A 76 -12.21 8.25 -2.10
CA LEU A 76 -12.80 7.76 -3.35
C LEU A 76 -12.04 8.21 -4.61
N ASP A 77 -11.49 9.44 -4.60
CA ASP A 77 -10.83 10.00 -5.78
C ASP A 77 -9.51 9.30 -6.14
N CYS A 78 -8.83 8.72 -5.14
CA CYS A 78 -7.51 8.12 -5.30
C CYS A 78 -7.37 6.70 -4.75
N LEU A 79 -8.49 6.09 -4.32
CA LEU A 79 -8.55 4.76 -3.71
C LEU A 79 -7.48 4.58 -2.61
N PHE A 80 -7.40 5.58 -1.72
CA PHE A 80 -6.37 5.63 -0.70
C PHE A 80 -6.94 5.36 0.69
N ASP A 81 -6.43 4.32 1.33
CA ASP A 81 -6.84 3.93 2.67
C ASP A 81 -6.32 4.93 3.72
N ILE A 82 -7.22 5.34 4.60
CA ILE A 82 -6.92 6.18 5.78
C ILE A 82 -7.64 5.62 7.01
N ASP A 83 -7.13 5.96 8.19
CA ASP A 83 -7.78 5.63 9.46
C ASP A 83 -8.03 6.88 10.27
N LEU A 84 -9.25 7.02 10.79
CA LEU A 84 -9.63 8.07 11.74
C LEU A 84 -9.98 7.46 13.10
N SER A 85 -9.84 8.24 14.17
CA SER A 85 -10.36 7.84 15.49
C SER A 85 -11.88 7.82 15.45
N ALA A 86 -12.52 6.79 16.02
CA ALA A 86 -13.97 6.73 16.10
C ALA A 86 -14.52 7.98 16.84
N ASN A 87 -15.54 8.62 16.26
CA ASN A 87 -16.19 9.80 16.84
C ASN A 87 -17.58 9.41 17.33
N SER A 88 -17.80 9.39 18.64
CA SER A 88 -19.10 9.03 19.23
C SER A 88 -20.22 10.00 18.87
N SER A 89 -19.88 11.24 18.49
CA SER A 89 -20.85 12.26 18.08
C SER A 89 -21.25 12.12 16.60
N PHE A 90 -20.49 11.33 15.83
CA PHE A 90 -20.72 11.09 14.42
C PHE A 90 -20.60 9.59 14.14
N PRO A 91 -21.62 8.79 14.51
CA PRO A 91 -21.62 7.36 14.25
C PRO A 91 -21.68 7.11 12.74
N VAL A 92 -20.88 6.15 12.28
CA VAL A 92 -20.79 5.77 10.87
C VAL A 92 -20.78 4.25 10.75
N GLU A 93 -21.41 3.73 9.70
CA GLU A 93 -21.48 2.30 9.42
C GLU A 93 -20.68 1.94 8.15
N PRO A 94 -20.14 0.72 8.05
CA PRO A 94 -19.53 0.25 6.80
C PRO A 94 -20.49 0.38 5.61
N GLY A 95 -19.99 0.98 4.52
CA GLY A 95 -20.78 1.31 3.33
C GLY A 95 -21.18 2.78 3.25
N ASP A 96 -21.13 3.53 4.35
CA ASP A 96 -21.45 4.96 4.34
C ASP A 96 -20.40 5.76 3.57
N THR A 97 -20.86 6.80 2.87
CA THR A 97 -19.98 7.80 2.26
C THR A 97 -20.01 9.07 3.10
N VAL A 98 -18.85 9.47 3.60
CA VAL A 98 -18.67 10.63 4.48
C VAL A 98 -17.73 11.64 3.83
N ASN A 99 -17.84 12.90 4.24
CA ASN A 99 -16.88 13.93 3.84
C ASN A 99 -15.89 14.13 4.97
N VAL A 100 -14.60 14.00 4.68
CA VAL A 100 -13.51 14.19 5.64
C VAL A 100 -12.62 15.33 5.20
N ARG A 101 -12.05 16.07 6.15
CA ARG A 101 -11.20 17.23 5.85
C ARG A 101 -9.74 16.85 5.86
N ILE A 102 -9.02 17.18 4.79
CA ILE A 102 -7.56 17.03 4.75
C ILE A 102 -6.95 18.20 5.53
N SER A 103 -6.38 17.96 6.71
CA SER A 103 -5.84 19.03 7.56
C SER A 103 -4.36 19.29 7.35
N LYS A 104 -3.57 18.25 7.04
CA LYS A 104 -2.16 18.41 6.71
C LYS A 104 -1.69 17.28 5.80
N VAL A 105 -0.90 17.62 4.79
CA VAL A 105 -0.19 16.65 3.96
C VAL A 105 1.25 17.10 3.80
N ASP A 106 2.17 16.14 3.87
CA ASP A 106 3.56 16.32 3.46
C ASP A 106 4.02 15.03 2.76
N ALA A 107 4.17 15.09 1.44
CA ALA A 107 4.55 13.93 0.65
C ALA A 107 5.99 13.49 0.91
N LEU A 108 6.89 14.44 1.20
CA LEU A 108 8.31 14.14 1.44
C LEU A 108 8.48 13.43 2.78
N ASP A 109 7.82 13.94 3.82
CA ASP A 109 7.80 13.36 5.16
C ASP A 109 6.77 12.21 5.30
N ASN A 110 6.12 11.82 4.20
CA ASN A 110 5.15 10.72 4.14
C ASN A 110 3.97 10.86 5.14
N THR A 111 3.59 12.10 5.45
CA THR A 111 2.61 12.45 6.48
C THR A 111 1.27 12.85 5.86
N LEU A 112 0.18 12.31 6.41
CA LEU A 112 -1.19 12.69 6.10
C LEU A 112 -1.97 12.81 7.42
N ARG A 113 -2.66 13.93 7.60
CA ARG A 113 -3.64 14.14 8.67
C ARG A 113 -4.97 14.47 8.03
N VAL A 114 -5.98 13.75 8.50
CA VAL A 114 -7.36 13.89 8.10
C VAL A 114 -8.18 14.00 9.38
N ASP A 115 -9.21 14.83 9.33
CA ASP A 115 -10.16 15.04 10.41
C ASP A 115 -11.58 14.78 9.90
N TRP A 116 -12.50 14.46 10.82
CA TRP A 116 -13.93 14.31 10.53
C TRP A 116 -14.55 15.62 10.01
#